data_AF-A0A350QWX0-F1
#
_entry.id   AF-A0A350QWX0-F1
#
_cell.length_a   1.000
_cell.length_b   1.000
_cell.length_c   1.000
_cell.angle_alpha   90.00
_cell.angle_beta   90.00
_cell.angle_gamma   90.00
#
_symmetry.space_group_name_H-M   'P 1'
#
loop_
_entity.id
_entity.type
_entity.pdbx_description
1 polymer ?
#
loop_
_entity_poly.entity_id
_entity_poly.type
_entity_poly.pdbx_seq_one_letter_code
_entity_poly.pdbx_strand_id
1 'polypeptide(L)' 'MRCLVRRVSHAQVRVADHKVGEINRGLLLFLGVARAD' A
#
# COMPACT_ATOMS: atom_id res chain seq x y z
N MET A 1 14.13 -1.44 8.06
CA MET A 1 12.96 -1.39 7.16
C MET A 1 12.79 0.02 6.56
N ARG A 2 12.22 0.19 5.35
CA ARG A 2 11.95 1.52 4.75
C ARG A 2 10.58 1.58 4.04
N CYS A 3 9.96 2.77 3.98
CA CYS A 3 8.64 2.96 3.39
C CYS A 3 8.56 4.22 2.51
N LEU A 4 7.88 4.12 1.36
CA LEU A 4 7.36 5.26 0.61
C LEU A 4 5.89 5.48 0.96
N VAL A 5 5.58 6.66 1.52
CA VAL A 5 4.24 7.03 1.98
C VAL A 5 3.56 7.94 0.96
N ARG A 6 2.29 7.66 0.65
CA ARG A 6 1.45 8.48 -0.22
C ARG A 6 0.15 8.85 0.46
N ARG A 7 -0.14 10.14 0.58
CA ARG A 7 -1.48 10.63 0.96
C ARG A 7 -2.43 10.42 -0.21
N VAL A 8 -3.53 9.71 0.03
CA VAL A 8 -4.51 9.34 -0.98
C VAL A 8 -5.92 9.70 -0.54
N SER A 9 -6.78 10.06 -1.49
CA SER A 9 -8.23 10.12 -1.28
C SER A 9 -8.87 8.73 -1.39
N HIS A 10 -8.23 7.80 -2.09
CA HIS A 10 -8.63 6.41 -2.28
C HIS A 10 -7.44 5.56 -2.75
N ALA A 11 -7.38 4.28 -2.36
CA ALA A 11 -6.48 3.29 -2.94
C ALA A 11 -7.06 1.87 -2.83
N GLN A 12 -6.73 0.99 -3.78
CA GLN A 12 -7.13 -0.42 -3.77
C GLN A 12 -6.01 -1.34 -4.28
N VAL A 13 -6.07 -2.62 -3.89
CA VAL A 13 -5.24 -3.70 -4.43
C VAL A 13 -6.16 -4.76 -5.05
N ARG A 14 -5.80 -5.23 -6.25
CA ARG A 14 -6.51 -6.31 -6.96
C ARG A 14 -5.55 -7.41 -7.35
N VAL A 15 -6.03 -8.66 -7.29
CA VAL A 15 -5.34 -9.86 -7.77
C VAL A 15 -6.33 -10.65 -8.61
N ALA A 16 -5.98 -10.95 -9.86
CA ALA A 16 -6.90 -11.56 -10.83
C ALA A 16 -8.28 -10.85 -10.86
N ASP A 17 -8.25 -9.52 -10.95
CA ASP A 17 -9.41 -8.61 -10.89
C ASP A 17 -10.24 -8.61 -9.60
N HIS A 18 -9.96 -9.52 -8.67
CA HIS A 18 -10.59 -9.57 -7.35
C HIS A 18 -9.98 -8.54 -6.39
N LYS A 19 -10.83 -7.71 -5.77
CA LYS A 19 -10.42 -6.69 -4.81
C LYS A 19 -10.07 -7.32 -3.46
N VAL A 20 -8.78 -7.29 -3.11
CA VAL A 20 -8.26 -7.90 -1.87
C VAL A 20 -8.03 -6.89 -0.75
N GLY A 21 -8.06 -5.59 -1.06
CA GLY A 21 -7.93 -4.52 -0.07
C GLY A 21 -8.30 -3.16 -0.65
N GLU A 22 -8.86 -2.29 0.18
CA GLU A 22 -9.29 -0.95 -0.19
C GLU A 22 -9.27 -0.02 1.00
N ILE A 23 -8.91 1.24 0.74
CA ILE A 23 -9.04 2.35 1.68
C ILE A 23 -9.65 3.56 0.97
N ASN A 24 -10.39 4.37 1.74
CA ASN A 24 -10.82 5.71 1.32
C ASN A 24 -9.67 6.72 1.56
N ARG A 25 -9.96 7.85 2.19
CA ARG A 25 -8.96 8.87 2.49
C ARG A 25 -7.98 8.36 3.55
N GLY A 26 -6.69 8.41 3.25
CA GLY A 26 -5.68 7.89 4.15
C GLY A 26 -4.27 7.91 3.56
N LEU A 27 -3.46 6.93 3.96
CA LEU A 27 -2.08 6.76 3.51
C LEU A 27 -1.91 5.38 2.88
N LEU A 28 -1.36 5.34 1.67
CA LEU A 28 -0.87 4.12 1.02
C LEU A 28 0.63 4.01 1.28
N LEU A 29 1.07 2.84 1.75
CA LEU A 29 2.45 2.55 2.08
C LEU A 29 2.99 1.51 1.11
N PHE A 30 4.06 1.84 0.39
CA PHE A 30 4.91 0.84 -0.25
C PHE A 30 6.05 0.52 0.71
N LEU A 31 6.08 -0.72 1.20
CA LEU A 31 7.04 -1.16 2.22
C LEU A 31 8.16 -1.98 1.57
N GLY A 32 9.41 -1.58 1.82
CA GLY A 32 10.61 -2.34 1.49
C GLY A 32 11.28 -2.86 2.75
N VAL A 33 11.59 -4.14 2.78
CA VAL A 33 12.32 -4.80 3.87
C VAL A 33 13.66 -5.29 3.31
N ALA A 34 14.77 -4.72 3.79
CA ALA A 34 16.10 -5.23 3.44
C ALA A 34 16.48 -6.45 4.30
N ARG A 35 17.62 -7.08 3.99
CA ARG A 35 18.08 -8.28 4.71
C ARG A 35 18.50 -8.01 6.16
N ALA A 36 18.98 -6.81 6.45
CA ALA A 36 19.47 -6.40 7.77
C ALA A 36 18.46 -5.49 8.51
N ASP A 37 17.22 -5.48 8.03
CA ASP A 37 16.21 -4.46 8.31
C ASP A 37 15.07 -4.96 9.19
#